data_AF-A0A3M2ZT11-F1
#
_entry.id   AF-A0A3M2ZT11-F1
#
_cell.length_a   1.000
_cell.length_b   1.000
_cell.length_c   1.000
_cell.angle_alpha   90.00
_cell.angle_beta   90.00
_cell.angle_gamma   90.00
#
_symmetry.space_group_name_H-M   'P 1'
#
loop_
_entity.id
_entity.type
_entity.pdbx_description
1 polymer ?
#
loop_
_entity_poly.entity_id
_entity_poly.type
_entity_poly.pdbx_seq_one_letter_code
_entity_poly.pdbx_strand_id
1 'polypeptide(L)'
;MDFEIAREISPETVGPIIAALNESDDNGEIRVVLRHNNGGQVPSAFALILAIINTKAKVEILMDRHIMSAAAFIWVWFAIRKQDNVLALHPSEPAVVMYHRPRHTNLESGEHYLFRDDLEEGHPLRDHLAVGERVFDTLFEELIQALGYSDEMEYLTHDGAQYRHNLSHMRAAYYQNRDCVLTF
;
A
#
# COMPACT_ATOMS: atom_id res chain seq x y z
N MET A 1 -11.57 -3.57 19.87
CA MET A 1 -10.19 -3.68 20.40
C MET A 1 -9.31 -2.89 19.47
N ASP A 2 -8.46 -2.03 20.00
CA ASP A 2 -7.76 -1.03 19.20
C ASP A 2 -6.25 -1.34 19.21
N PHE A 3 -5.66 -1.39 18.02
CA PHE A 3 -4.25 -1.62 17.79
C PHE A 3 -3.65 -0.45 17.03
N GLU A 4 -2.45 -0.03 17.44
CA GLU A 4 -1.70 1.01 16.75
C GLU A 4 -0.43 0.42 16.17
N ILE A 5 -0.22 0.62 14.86
CA ILE A 5 1.02 0.28 14.18
C ILE A 5 1.77 1.58 13.90
N ALA A 6 2.60 1.98 14.86
CA ALA A 6 3.40 3.19 14.77
C ALA A 6 4.73 2.94 14.06
N ARG A 7 5.15 3.90 13.23
CA ARG A 7 6.46 3.97 12.54
C ARG A 7 6.72 2.93 11.46
N GLU A 8 6.53 1.64 11.71
CA GLU A 8 6.87 0.59 10.77
C GLU A 8 5.93 -0.62 10.76
N ILE A 9 5.88 -1.32 9.63
CA ILE A 9 5.25 -2.63 9.44
C ILE A 9 6.33 -3.70 9.60
N SER A 10 6.23 -4.54 10.63
CA SER A 10 7.20 -5.59 10.96
C SER A 10 6.50 -6.80 11.58
N PRO A 11 7.16 -7.98 11.67
CA PRO A 11 6.58 -9.14 12.37
C PRO A 11 6.16 -8.85 13.80
N GLU A 12 6.94 -8.03 14.52
CA GLU A 12 6.71 -7.69 15.93
C GLU A 12 5.49 -6.79 16.10
N THR A 13 5.27 -5.87 15.15
CA THR A 13 4.16 -4.92 15.21
C THR A 13 2.84 -5.52 14.72
N VAL A 14 2.89 -6.42 13.72
CA VAL A 14 1.66 -7.06 13.20
C VAL A 14 1.29 -8.35 13.94
N GLY A 15 2.24 -9.04 14.56
CA GLY A 15 2.03 -10.33 15.21
C GLY A 15 0.89 -10.35 16.23
N PRO A 16 0.85 -9.43 17.21
CA PRO A 16 -0.24 -9.35 18.19
C PRO A 16 -1.62 -9.10 17.55
N ILE A 17 -1.65 -8.31 16.47
CA ILE A 17 -2.88 -7.98 15.74
C ILE A 17 -3.39 -9.22 15.01
N ILE A 18 -2.50 -9.94 14.32
CA ILE A 18 -2.82 -11.20 13.65
C ILE A 18 -3.34 -12.24 14.64
N ALA A 19 -2.72 -12.35 15.82
CA ALA A 19 -3.21 -13.25 16.87
C ALA A 19 -4.65 -12.88 17.29
N ALA A 20 -4.91 -11.61 17.57
CA ALA A 20 -6.27 -11.15 17.92
C ALA A 20 -7.29 -11.37 16.79
N LEU A 21 -6.91 -11.12 15.53
CA LEU A 21 -7.75 -11.37 14.36
C LEU A 21 -8.12 -12.86 14.21
N ASN A 22 -7.18 -13.75 14.50
CA ASN A 22 -7.38 -15.21 14.41
C ASN A 22 -8.21 -15.77 15.57
N GLU A 23 -8.16 -15.13 16.74
CA GLU A 23 -8.90 -15.53 17.94
C GLU A 23 -10.31 -14.91 18.01
N SER A 24 -10.61 -13.93 17.17
CA SER A 24 -11.89 -13.21 17.20
C SER A 24 -13.07 -14.02 16.64
N ASP A 25 -14.25 -13.77 17.20
CA ASP A 25 -15.53 -14.30 16.74
C ASP A 25 -16.31 -13.30 15.87
N ASP A 26 -17.49 -13.70 15.39
CA ASP A 26 -18.36 -12.92 14.50
C ASP A 26 -18.85 -11.58 15.12
N ASN A 27 -18.75 -11.42 16.44
CA ASN A 27 -19.16 -10.22 17.17
C ASN A 27 -17.97 -9.33 17.54
N GLY A 28 -16.74 -9.78 17.27
CA GLY A 28 -15.53 -9.02 17.51
C GLY A 28 -15.46 -7.77 16.64
N GLU A 29 -14.98 -6.68 17.21
CA GLU A 29 -14.64 -5.46 16.48
C GLU A 29 -13.16 -5.13 16.75
N ILE A 30 -12.37 -5.01 15.70
CA ILE A 30 -10.95 -4.69 15.74
C ILE A 30 -10.69 -3.42 14.95
N ARG A 31 -10.06 -2.44 15.58
CA ARG A 31 -9.57 -1.23 14.92
C ARG A 31 -8.06 -1.29 14.80
N VAL A 32 -7.55 -1.10 13.59
CA VAL A 32 -6.12 -1.00 13.28
C VAL A 32 -5.81 0.42 12.83
N VAL A 33 -5.00 1.13 13.61
CA VAL A 33 -4.57 2.51 13.32
C VAL A 33 -3.14 2.51 12.80
N LEU A 34 -2.98 2.88 11.53
CA LEU A 34 -1.67 3.12 10.91
C LEU A 34 -1.24 4.56 11.22
N ARG A 35 -0.47 4.73 12.29
CA ARG A 35 -0.09 6.06 12.80
C ARG A 35 1.29 6.49 12.32
N HIS A 36 1.35 7.54 11.51
CA HIS A 36 2.60 8.14 11.03
C HIS A 36 3.58 7.08 10.50
N ASN A 37 3.07 6.15 9.70
CA ASN A 37 3.76 4.90 9.40
C ASN A 37 4.60 5.03 8.12
N ASN A 38 5.87 4.68 8.19
CA ASN A 38 6.83 4.83 7.09
C ASN A 38 6.91 3.59 6.18
N GLY A 39 5.99 2.63 6.36
CA GLY A 39 5.99 1.35 5.66
C GLY A 39 6.83 0.31 6.39
N GLY A 40 7.48 -0.60 5.67
CA GLY A 40 8.27 -1.65 6.30
C GLY A 40 8.29 -2.92 5.46
N GLN A 41 8.24 -4.06 6.15
CA GLN A 41 8.43 -5.36 5.53
C GLN A 41 7.20 -5.78 4.74
N VAL A 42 7.38 -5.97 3.43
CA VAL A 42 6.33 -6.46 2.52
C VAL A 42 5.70 -7.78 3.00
N PRO A 43 6.45 -8.80 3.45
CA PRO A 43 5.86 -10.03 3.98
C PRO A 43 4.92 -9.82 5.17
N SER A 44 5.26 -8.91 6.09
CA SER A 44 4.42 -8.58 7.25
C SER A 44 3.13 -7.87 6.83
N ALA A 45 3.20 -7.01 5.81
CA ALA A 45 2.01 -6.40 5.22
C ALA A 45 1.07 -7.45 4.61
N PHE A 46 1.62 -8.41 3.85
CA PHE A 46 0.84 -9.52 3.30
C PHE A 46 0.22 -10.39 4.40
N ALA A 47 0.97 -10.74 5.43
CA ALA A 47 0.47 -11.54 6.55
C ALA A 47 -0.71 -10.86 7.25
N LEU A 48 -0.62 -9.55 7.48
CA LEU A 48 -1.70 -8.78 8.09
C LEU A 48 -2.94 -8.70 7.18
N ILE A 49 -2.75 -8.40 5.89
CA ILE A 49 -3.86 -8.38 4.91
C ILE A 49 -4.58 -9.73 4.89
N LEU A 50 -3.84 -10.84 4.84
CA LEU A 50 -4.41 -12.19 4.86
C LEU A 50 -5.16 -12.47 6.17
N ALA A 51 -4.63 -12.07 7.32
CA ALA A 51 -5.33 -12.24 8.60
C ALA A 51 -6.64 -11.43 8.65
N ILE A 52 -6.63 -10.19 8.13
CA ILE A 52 -7.82 -9.33 8.06
C ILE A 52 -8.87 -9.94 7.11
N ILE A 53 -8.47 -10.44 5.94
CA ILE A 53 -9.40 -11.09 4.98
C ILE A 53 -10.07 -12.32 5.59
N ASN A 54 -9.33 -13.10 6.38
CA ASN A 54 -9.81 -14.38 6.90
C ASN A 54 -10.48 -14.26 8.28
N THR A 55 -10.44 -13.09 8.92
CA THR A 55 -11.09 -12.90 10.22
C THR A 55 -12.60 -12.87 10.08
N LYS A 56 -13.28 -13.24 11.15
CA LYS A 56 -14.74 -13.14 11.28
C LYS A 56 -15.18 -11.83 11.95
N ALA A 57 -14.23 -11.13 12.58
CA ALA A 57 -14.48 -9.84 13.20
C ALA A 57 -14.81 -8.77 12.16
N LYS A 58 -15.47 -7.71 12.62
CA LYS A 58 -15.48 -6.43 11.92
C LYS A 58 -14.13 -5.75 12.11
N VAL A 59 -13.54 -5.25 11.03
CA VAL A 59 -12.24 -4.58 11.06
C VAL A 59 -12.37 -3.16 10.53
N GLU A 60 -11.95 -2.18 11.32
CA GLU A 60 -11.74 -0.81 10.87
C GLU A 60 -10.25 -0.55 10.68
N ILE A 61 -9.86 0.00 9.53
CA ILE A 61 -8.48 0.38 9.23
C ILE A 61 -8.44 1.90 9.07
N LEU A 62 -7.78 2.56 10.01
CA LEU A 62 -7.64 4.01 10.04
C LEU A 62 -6.21 4.39 9.67
N MET A 63 -6.06 5.42 8.84
CA MET A 63 -4.78 6.09 8.67
C MET A 63 -4.76 7.41 9.45
N ASP A 64 -3.63 7.68 10.10
CA ASP A 64 -3.41 8.90 10.86
C ASP A 64 -2.21 9.67 10.28
N ARG A 65 -2.52 10.84 9.69
CA ARG A 65 -1.60 11.85 9.10
C ARG A 65 -0.77 11.42 7.91
N HIS A 66 0.01 10.34 8.03
CA HIS A 66 0.75 9.82 6.88
C HIS A 66 0.98 8.31 6.98
N ILE A 67 0.88 7.67 5.82
CA ILE A 67 1.25 6.27 5.62
C ILE A 67 2.06 6.13 4.34
N MET A 68 3.09 5.30 4.37
CA MET A 68 4.00 5.12 3.24
C MET A 68 4.15 3.63 2.91
N SER A 69 4.52 3.32 1.67
CA SER A 69 5.02 2.01 1.24
C SER A 69 4.10 0.85 1.70
N ALA A 70 4.61 -0.12 2.47
CA ALA A 70 3.83 -1.26 2.97
C ALA A 70 2.58 -0.87 3.79
N ALA A 71 2.60 0.25 4.52
CA ALA A 71 1.42 0.73 5.25
C ALA A 71 0.38 1.34 4.30
N ALA A 72 0.84 2.11 3.31
CA ALA A 72 -0.01 2.59 2.22
C ALA A 72 -0.65 1.41 1.46
N PHE A 73 0.11 0.35 1.22
CA PHE A 73 -0.38 -0.87 0.58
C PHE A 73 -1.52 -1.54 1.36
N ILE A 74 -1.39 -1.69 2.68
CA ILE A 74 -2.47 -2.24 3.52
C ILE A 74 -3.73 -1.37 3.41
N TRP A 75 -3.62 -0.06 3.60
CA TRP A 75 -4.80 0.81 3.58
C TRP A 75 -5.46 0.85 2.20
N VAL A 76 -4.67 1.03 1.13
CA VAL A 76 -5.18 1.06 -0.25
C VAL A 76 -5.90 -0.24 -0.57
N TRP A 77 -5.35 -1.40 -0.18
CA TRP A 77 -5.97 -2.70 -0.43
C TRP A 77 -7.45 -2.71 -0.05
N PHE A 78 -7.78 -2.30 1.18
CA PHE A 78 -9.15 -2.30 1.68
C PHE A 78 -9.95 -1.06 1.28
N ALA A 79 -9.29 0.05 0.92
CA ALA A 79 -9.96 1.23 0.40
C ALA A 79 -10.58 0.98 -0.98
N ILE A 80 -9.89 0.21 -1.84
CA ILE A 80 -10.37 -0.08 -3.21
C ILE A 80 -11.10 -1.42 -3.33
N ARG A 81 -10.66 -2.46 -2.60
CA ARG A 81 -11.28 -3.79 -2.62
C ARG A 81 -12.21 -3.93 -1.42
N LYS A 82 -13.45 -3.47 -1.59
CA LYS A 82 -14.50 -3.56 -0.57
C LYS A 82 -14.67 -4.99 -0.08
N GLN A 83 -14.78 -5.16 1.24
CA GLN A 83 -15.09 -6.42 1.90
C GLN A 83 -16.18 -6.15 2.94
N ASP A 84 -17.10 -7.09 3.12
CA ASP A 84 -18.31 -6.87 3.93
C ASP A 84 -18.00 -6.56 5.40
N ASN A 85 -16.93 -7.15 5.94
CA ASN A 85 -16.50 -7.00 7.32
C ASN A 85 -15.33 -6.03 7.52
N VAL A 86 -14.85 -5.34 6.47
CA VAL A 86 -13.69 -4.44 6.58
C VAL A 86 -14.02 -3.04 6.06
N LEU A 87 -13.74 -2.04 6.89
CA LEU A 87 -13.90 -0.62 6.58
C LEU A 87 -12.54 0.08 6.61
N ALA A 88 -12.03 0.47 5.44
CA ALA A 88 -10.92 1.41 5.36
C ALA A 88 -11.48 2.84 5.50
N LEU A 89 -11.13 3.50 6.61
CA LEU A 89 -11.63 4.83 6.93
C LEU A 89 -10.70 5.90 6.35
N HIS A 90 -11.32 6.93 5.79
CA HIS A 90 -10.63 8.16 5.43
C HIS A 90 -10.14 8.88 6.70
N PRO A 91 -9.04 9.61 6.61
CA PRO A 91 -8.50 10.36 7.73
C PRO A 91 -9.48 11.50 8.07
N SER A 92 -9.62 11.82 9.36
CA SER A 92 -10.40 12.98 9.80
C SER A 92 -9.65 14.30 9.63
N GLU A 93 -8.34 14.24 9.47
CA GLU A 93 -7.45 15.38 9.27
C GLU A 93 -6.65 15.23 7.97
N PRO A 94 -6.09 16.32 7.40
CA PRO A 94 -5.28 16.23 6.19
C PRO A 94 -4.20 15.16 6.31
N ALA A 95 -4.15 14.27 5.33
CA ALA A 95 -3.23 13.15 5.36
C ALA A 95 -2.58 12.85 4.01
N VAL A 96 -1.44 12.15 4.08
CA VAL A 96 -0.61 11.80 2.93
C VAL A 96 -0.48 10.29 2.82
N VAL A 97 -0.79 9.76 1.64
CA VAL A 97 -0.48 8.39 1.25
C VAL A 97 0.67 8.44 0.25
N MET A 98 1.81 7.86 0.62
CA MET A 98 2.93 7.68 -0.30
C MET A 98 3.01 6.21 -0.75
N TYR A 99 2.78 5.96 -2.02
CA TYR A 99 2.79 4.62 -2.61
C TYR A 99 3.95 4.48 -3.62
N HIS A 100 4.66 3.36 -3.58
CA HIS A 100 5.74 3.08 -4.52
C HIS A 100 5.95 1.56 -4.65
N ARG A 101 6.68 1.14 -5.70
CA ARG A 101 7.07 -0.27 -5.87
C ARG A 101 7.93 -0.77 -4.72
N PRO A 102 7.83 -2.06 -4.33
CA PRO A 102 8.70 -2.65 -3.32
C PRO A 102 10.19 -2.42 -3.62
N ARG A 103 10.95 -2.04 -2.59
CA ARG A 103 12.39 -1.81 -2.69
C ARG A 103 13.10 -2.35 -1.45
N HIS A 104 14.32 -2.85 -1.63
CA HIS A 104 15.21 -3.18 -0.53
C HIS A 104 16.11 -1.99 -0.23
N THR A 105 16.32 -1.72 1.06
CA THR A 105 17.31 -0.72 1.50
C THR A 105 18.59 -1.44 1.87
N ASN A 106 19.73 -0.92 1.45
CA ASN A 106 21.01 -1.46 1.90
C ASN A 106 21.20 -1.15 3.40
N LEU A 107 21.45 -2.18 4.21
CA LEU A 107 21.64 -2.02 5.67
C LEU A 107 22.91 -1.24 6.02
N GLU A 108 23.90 -1.23 5.12
CA GLU A 108 25.15 -0.47 5.26
C GLU A 108 25.02 0.96 4.71
N SER A 109 24.00 1.24 3.89
CA SER A 109 23.73 2.56 3.33
C SER A 109 22.24 2.82 3.11
N GLY A 110 21.66 3.65 3.98
CA GLY A 110 20.26 4.06 3.88
C GLY A 110 19.90 4.91 2.64
N GLU A 111 20.90 5.29 1.83
CA GLU A 111 20.72 6.10 0.62
C GLU A 111 20.57 5.25 -0.64
N HIS A 112 20.83 3.94 -0.55
CA HIS A 112 20.80 3.04 -1.70
C HIS A 112 19.61 2.10 -1.62
N TYR A 113 18.83 2.11 -2.69
CA TYR A 113 17.72 1.21 -2.89
C TYR A 113 18.03 0.21 -3.99
N LEU A 114 17.57 -1.02 -3.79
CA LEU A 114 17.62 -2.08 -4.77
C LEU A 114 16.18 -2.44 -5.16
N PHE A 115 15.89 -2.34 -6.45
CA PHE A 115 14.65 -2.81 -7.05
C PHE A 115 14.88 -4.15 -7.74
N ARG A 116 13.79 -4.86 -8.06
CA ARG A 116 13.89 -6.13 -8.78
C ARG A 116 14.69 -5.98 -10.07
N ASP A 117 14.41 -4.93 -10.83
CA ASP A 117 14.97 -4.72 -12.17
C ASP A 117 16.47 -4.36 -12.16
N ASP A 118 17.03 -4.03 -11.00
CA ASP A 118 18.47 -3.82 -10.81
C ASP A 118 19.24 -5.14 -10.64
N LEU A 119 18.54 -6.27 -10.40
CA LEU A 119 19.15 -7.58 -10.23
C LEU A 119 19.30 -8.31 -11.56
N GLU A 120 20.43 -9.01 -11.72
CA GLU A 120 20.69 -9.89 -12.85
C GLU A 120 19.63 -10.98 -13.02
N GLU A 121 19.41 -11.40 -14.26
CA GLU A 121 18.53 -12.53 -14.58
C GLU A 121 19.05 -13.81 -13.90
N GLY A 122 18.20 -14.48 -13.12
CA GLY A 122 18.56 -15.67 -12.34
C GLY A 122 19.04 -15.39 -10.90
N HIS A 123 19.17 -14.14 -10.47
CA HIS A 123 19.49 -13.83 -9.07
C HIS A 123 18.34 -14.31 -8.15
N PRO A 124 18.60 -15.07 -7.06
CA PRO A 124 17.53 -15.66 -6.23
C PRO A 124 16.54 -14.65 -5.63
N LEU A 125 17.03 -13.44 -5.30
CA LEU A 125 16.16 -12.36 -4.81
C LEU A 125 15.23 -11.81 -5.88
N ARG A 126 15.54 -11.94 -7.17
CA ARG A 126 14.74 -11.39 -8.27
C ARG A 126 13.36 -12.03 -8.30
N ASP A 127 13.29 -13.36 -8.17
CA ASP A 127 12.04 -14.10 -8.14
C ASP A 127 11.23 -13.82 -6.87
N HIS A 128 11.93 -13.68 -5.73
CA HIS A 128 11.29 -13.33 -4.47
C HIS A 128 10.59 -11.95 -4.56
N LEU A 129 11.25 -10.97 -5.19
CA LEU A 129 10.69 -9.64 -5.38
C LEU A 129 9.60 -9.58 -6.45
N ALA A 130 9.67 -10.44 -7.46
CA ALA A 130 8.71 -10.46 -8.56
C ALA A 130 7.26 -10.68 -8.10
N VAL A 131 7.06 -11.51 -7.07
CA VAL A 131 5.71 -11.77 -6.53
C VAL A 131 5.16 -10.52 -5.84
N GLY A 132 5.94 -9.92 -4.94
CA GLY A 132 5.53 -8.71 -4.23
C GLY A 132 5.27 -7.54 -5.18
N GLU A 133 6.19 -7.30 -6.12
CA GLU A 133 6.06 -6.24 -7.12
C GLU A 133 4.79 -6.38 -7.96
N ARG A 134 4.49 -7.59 -8.45
CA ARG A 134 3.29 -7.84 -9.27
C ARG A 134 2.02 -7.47 -8.52
N VAL A 135 1.91 -7.81 -7.24
CA VAL A 135 0.71 -7.48 -6.46
C VAL A 135 0.62 -5.98 -6.19
N PHE A 136 1.75 -5.33 -5.90
CA PHE A 136 1.79 -3.87 -5.73
C PHE A 136 1.40 -3.14 -7.02
N ASP A 137 1.87 -3.63 -8.18
CA ASP A 137 1.54 -3.08 -9.51
C ASP A 137 0.06 -3.24 -9.81
N THR A 138 -0.50 -4.43 -9.59
CA THR A 138 -1.94 -4.66 -9.79
C THR A 138 -2.75 -3.72 -8.91
N LEU A 139 -2.41 -3.59 -7.63
CA LEU A 139 -3.14 -2.71 -6.72
C LEU A 139 -2.96 -1.23 -7.09
N PHE A 140 -1.79 -0.83 -7.59
CA PHE A 140 -1.55 0.53 -8.06
C PHE A 140 -2.40 0.88 -9.29
N GLU A 141 -2.49 -0.04 -10.26
CA GLU A 141 -3.34 0.13 -11.44
C GLU A 141 -4.82 0.22 -11.06
N GLU A 142 -5.28 -0.61 -10.12
CA GLU A 142 -6.64 -0.49 -9.56
C GLU A 142 -6.86 0.84 -8.82
N LEU A 143 -5.85 1.33 -8.09
CA LEU A 143 -5.90 2.61 -7.39
C LEU A 143 -6.05 3.78 -8.37
N ILE A 144 -5.21 3.87 -9.41
CA ILE A 144 -5.32 4.98 -10.36
C ILE A 144 -6.63 4.92 -11.14
N GLN A 145 -7.15 3.73 -11.44
CA GLN A 145 -8.49 3.55 -12.03
C GLN A 145 -9.59 4.03 -11.09
N ALA A 146 -9.51 3.71 -9.79
CA ALA A 146 -10.45 4.19 -8.77
C ALA A 146 -10.41 5.72 -8.60
N LEU A 147 -9.26 6.35 -8.86
CA LEU A 147 -9.10 7.81 -8.92
C LEU A 147 -9.60 8.43 -10.24
N GLY A 148 -10.09 7.60 -11.17
CA GLY A 148 -10.66 8.03 -12.44
C GLY A 148 -9.66 8.08 -13.59
N TYR A 149 -8.55 7.34 -13.55
CA TYR A 149 -7.69 7.19 -14.74
C TYR A 149 -8.28 6.20 -15.74
N SER A 150 -8.22 6.52 -17.03
CA SER A 150 -8.35 5.59 -18.14
C SER A 150 -7.42 5.98 -19.28
N ASP A 151 -6.99 5.02 -20.08
CA ASP A 151 -6.09 5.29 -21.23
C ASP A 151 -6.77 6.19 -22.29
N GLU A 152 -8.10 6.15 -22.39
CA GLU A 152 -8.87 7.04 -23.28
C GLU A 152 -8.77 8.52 -22.89
N MET A 153 -8.50 8.81 -21.62
CA MET A 153 -8.37 10.17 -21.10
C MET A 153 -6.91 10.64 -21.04
N GLU A 154 -5.95 9.84 -21.53
CA GLU A 154 -4.53 10.16 -21.43
C GLU A 154 -4.19 11.51 -22.06
N TYR A 155 -4.84 11.88 -23.16
CA TYR A 155 -4.59 13.12 -23.89
C TYR A 155 -5.86 13.94 -24.12
N LEU A 156 -5.77 15.23 -23.83
CA LEU A 156 -6.76 16.24 -24.18
C LEU A 156 -6.14 17.22 -25.18
N THR A 157 -6.74 17.36 -26.37
CA THR A 157 -6.31 18.39 -27.32
C THR A 157 -7.06 19.69 -27.04
N HIS A 158 -6.32 20.78 -26.80
CA HIS A 158 -6.87 22.11 -26.56
C HIS A 158 -5.91 23.17 -27.11
N ASP A 159 -6.45 24.17 -27.83
CA ASP A 159 -5.68 25.27 -28.45
C ASP A 159 -4.44 24.83 -29.27
N GLY A 160 -4.55 23.72 -30.00
CA GLY A 160 -3.47 23.17 -30.82
C GLY A 160 -2.35 22.48 -30.04
N ALA A 161 -2.49 22.33 -28.72
CA ALA A 161 -1.58 21.57 -27.87
C ALA A 161 -2.23 20.26 -27.38
N GLN A 162 -1.40 19.25 -27.10
CA GLN A 162 -1.81 18.03 -26.42
C GLN A 162 -1.42 18.10 -24.94
N TYR A 163 -2.43 18.14 -24.08
CA TYR A 163 -2.29 18.07 -22.63
C TYR A 163 -2.38 16.61 -22.19
N ARG A 164 -1.48 16.18 -21.31
CA ARG A 164 -1.50 14.82 -20.76
C ARG A 164 -2.20 14.81 -19.40
N HIS A 165 -2.95 13.74 -19.12
CA HIS A 165 -3.65 13.56 -17.86
C HIS A 165 -2.67 13.52 -16.67
N ASN A 166 -3.01 14.17 -15.56
CA ASN A 166 -2.13 14.25 -14.38
C ASN A 166 -1.79 12.84 -13.81
N LEU A 167 -2.77 11.94 -13.75
CA LEU A 167 -2.56 10.56 -13.30
C LEU A 167 -1.64 9.75 -14.22
N SER A 168 -1.51 10.08 -15.52
CA SER A 168 -0.52 9.46 -16.39
C SER A 168 0.91 9.77 -15.96
N HIS A 169 1.15 10.97 -15.41
CA HIS A 169 2.45 11.33 -14.86
C HIS A 169 2.74 10.56 -13.57
N MET A 170 1.75 10.36 -12.70
CA MET A 170 1.88 9.52 -11.51
C MET A 170 2.18 8.07 -11.89
N ARG A 171 1.46 7.52 -12.86
CA ARG A 171 1.71 6.18 -13.39
C ARG A 171 3.12 6.02 -13.95
N ALA A 172 3.58 7.00 -14.74
CA ALA A 172 4.95 7.00 -15.25
C ALA A 172 5.99 7.05 -14.12
N ALA A 173 5.76 7.88 -13.09
CA ALA A 173 6.63 7.97 -11.93
C ALA A 173 6.72 6.63 -11.16
N TYR A 174 5.58 5.98 -10.93
CA TYR A 174 5.51 4.67 -10.27
C TYR A 174 6.39 3.61 -10.96
N TYR A 175 6.25 3.46 -12.29
CA TYR A 175 7.05 2.50 -13.06
C TYR A 175 8.52 2.92 -13.25
N GLN A 176 8.85 4.19 -12.99
CA GLN A 176 10.23 4.66 -12.87
C GLN A 176 10.78 4.52 -11.44
N ASN A 177 10.12 3.72 -10.59
CA ASN A 177 10.51 3.47 -9.20
C ASN A 177 10.55 4.75 -8.34
N ARG A 178 9.69 5.72 -8.62
CA ARG A 178 9.52 6.95 -7.84
C ARG A 178 8.35 6.86 -6.87
N ASP A 179 8.42 7.69 -5.84
CA ASP A 179 7.37 7.81 -4.85
C ASP A 179 6.15 8.56 -5.43
N CYS A 180 4.97 7.96 -5.34
CA CYS A 180 3.70 8.56 -5.74
C CYS A 180 2.96 9.07 -4.51
N VAL A 181 2.62 10.35 -4.48
CA VAL A 181 2.00 11.00 -3.33
C VAL A 181 0.54 11.35 -3.63
N LEU A 182 -0.35 10.91 -2.75
CA LEU A 182 -1.77 11.25 -2.73
C LEU A 182 -2.06 12.00 -1.44
N THR A 183 -2.86 13.06 -1.55
CA THR A 183 -3.29 13.89 -0.41
C THR A 183 -4.80 13.77 -0.24
N PHE A 184 -5.24 13.56 1.01
CA PHE A 184 -6.64 13.45 1.41
C PHE A 184 -7.00 14.54 2.42
#